data_AF-A0A813DE89-F1
#
_entry.id   AF-A0A813DE89-F1
#
_cell.length_a   1.000
_cell.length_b   1.000
_cell.length_c   1.000
_cell.angle_alpha   90.00
_cell.angle_beta   90.00
_cell.angle_gamma   90.00
#
_symmetry.space_group_name_H-M   'P 1'
#
loop_
_entity.id
_entity.type
_entity.pdbx_description
1 polymer ?
#
loop_
_entity_poly.entity_id
_entity_poly.type
_entity_poly.pdbx_seq_one_letter_code
_entity_poly.pdbx_strand_id
1 'polypeptide(L)'
;MPKSCPIRPRAQVPLPSNVLPPDVHLQSSLRLLRTPFLNSLAKQDQSPVQVEEDAPAAYMAAAVPGSDTEETQVPEEDDEMLELEVDVTGVFLSKVHATISQEGTNYTIEAALELLRHKWTVVKVEEEQDDFKVSRETLYADEAFFSQDRCSARLRNGKLLTEVVQDLDCRRLDPLHTSWLQLEIIKIRSPVTNQWKFYSNDNRRLWCLKQHQLNSGRRVAFKAVVHTAPQWMRRFMDHFSTTSDGRHISMRESRKRPRFNP
;
A
#
# COMPACT_ATOMS: atom_id res chain seq x y z
N MET A 1 -23.72 40.31 21.34
CA MET A 1 -22.31 40.61 21.03
C MET A 1 -21.50 39.32 21.15
N PRO A 2 -20.74 38.91 20.13
CA PRO A 2 -19.91 37.71 20.23
C PRO A 2 -18.82 37.93 21.29
N LYS A 3 -18.74 37.04 22.27
CA LYS A 3 -17.69 37.07 23.30
C LYS A 3 -16.34 36.94 22.58
N SER A 4 -15.48 37.94 22.70
CA SER A 4 -14.14 37.89 22.13
C SER A 4 -13.41 36.67 22.69
N CYS A 5 -12.90 35.80 21.81
CA CYS A 5 -12.05 34.71 22.27
C CYS A 5 -10.77 35.33 22.85
N PRO A 6 -10.32 34.93 24.06
CA PRO A 6 -9.05 35.38 24.58
C PRO A 6 -7.96 34.91 23.63
N ILE A 7 -7.35 35.85 22.90
CA ILE A 7 -6.20 35.58 22.03
C ILE A 7 -5.08 35.12 22.95
N ARG A 8 -4.78 33.82 22.97
CA ARG A 8 -3.58 33.34 23.66
C ARG A 8 -2.37 33.87 22.88
N PRO A 9 -1.41 34.53 23.54
CA PRO A 9 -0.16 34.91 22.89
C PRO A 9 0.49 33.65 22.32
N ARG A 10 0.83 33.69 21.03
CA ARG A 10 1.49 32.61 20.31
C ARG A 10 2.84 32.38 20.98
N ALA A 11 2.99 31.25 21.68
CA ALA A 11 4.27 30.91 22.29
C ALA A 11 5.32 30.81 21.17
N GLN A 12 6.36 31.65 21.24
CA GLN A 12 7.51 31.55 20.35
C GLN A 12 8.21 30.23 20.65
N VAL A 13 8.14 29.30 19.70
CA VAL A 13 8.91 28.06 19.76
C VAL A 13 10.37 28.44 19.44
N PRO A 14 11.34 28.16 20.32
CA PRO A 14 12.74 28.42 20.04
C PRO A 14 13.18 27.57 18.84
N LEU A 15 13.81 28.21 17.85
CA LEU A 15 14.43 27.53 16.71
C LEU A 15 15.55 26.62 17.22
N PRO A 16 15.61 25.34 16.80
CA PRO A 16 16.74 24.49 17.12
C PRO A 16 17.98 24.98 16.37
N SER A 17 19.03 25.26 17.15
CA SER A 17 20.35 25.64 16.69
C SER A 17 20.98 24.54 15.82
N ASN A 18 21.55 24.98 14.70
CA ASN A 18 22.29 24.19 13.72
C ASN A 18 23.28 23.19 14.36
N VAL A 19 23.17 21.92 13.96
CA VAL A 19 24.27 20.96 13.98
C VAL A 19 24.28 20.23 12.63
N LEU A 20 25.38 20.39 11.90
CA LEU A 20 25.87 19.61 10.75
C LEU A 20 27.26 19.06 11.18
N PRO A 21 27.88 18.07 10.53
CA PRO A 21 27.43 16.95 9.68
C PRO A 21 28.06 15.60 10.22
N PRO A 22 28.30 14.46 9.50
CA PRO A 22 28.98 14.33 8.19
C PRO A 22 28.30 13.37 7.18
N ASP A 23 28.88 13.41 5.99
CA ASP A 23 28.63 12.62 4.79
C ASP A 23 28.30 11.14 5.01
N VAL A 24 27.20 10.69 4.39
CA VAL A 24 26.98 9.30 4.04
C VAL A 24 26.70 9.24 2.54
N HIS A 25 27.70 8.82 1.79
CA HIS A 25 27.57 8.41 0.39
C HIS A 25 26.71 7.14 0.34
N LEU A 26 25.43 7.29 0.00
CA LEU A 26 24.61 6.18 -0.51
C LEU A 26 24.58 6.27 -2.04
N GLN A 27 25.53 5.58 -2.69
CA GLN A 27 25.38 5.22 -4.08
C GLN A 27 24.30 4.13 -4.19
N SER A 28 23.08 4.53 -4.53
CA SER A 28 22.06 3.62 -5.06
C SER A 28 21.94 3.87 -6.55
N SER A 29 22.78 3.18 -7.32
CA SER A 29 22.70 3.16 -8.77
C SER A 29 21.69 2.09 -9.21
N LEU A 30 20.42 2.45 -9.35
CA LEU A 30 19.47 1.70 -10.18
C LEU A 30 19.41 2.38 -11.56
N ARG A 31 20.35 1.99 -12.43
CA ARG A 31 20.29 2.34 -13.85
C ARG A 31 19.40 1.32 -14.55
N LEU A 32 18.13 1.66 -14.72
CA LEU A 32 17.29 1.08 -15.78
C LEU A 32 17.85 1.54 -17.13
N LEU A 33 18.78 0.76 -17.68
CA LEU A 33 19.22 0.93 -19.07
C LEU A 33 18.10 0.45 -19.98
N ARG A 34 17.38 1.40 -20.57
CA ARG A 34 16.65 1.20 -21.82
C ARG A 34 17.64 0.70 -22.88
N THR A 35 17.37 -0.45 -23.48
CA THR A 35 17.94 -0.82 -24.78
C THR A 35 16.84 -0.91 -25.83
N PRO A 36 17.06 -0.37 -27.04
CA PRO A 36 16.13 -0.52 -28.14
C PRO A 36 16.37 -1.82 -28.91
N PHE A 37 15.25 -2.35 -29.40
CA PHE A 37 15.08 -3.34 -30.47
C PHE A 37 16.19 -3.39 -31.54
N LEU A 38 16.51 -4.61 -32.01
CA LEU A 38 16.76 -4.93 -33.43
C LEU A 38 16.51 -6.43 -33.72
N ASN A 39 16.02 -6.67 -34.94
CA ASN A 39 15.52 -7.93 -35.52
C ASN A 39 16.56 -9.06 -35.66
N SER A 40 16.12 -10.32 -35.62
CA SER A 40 16.51 -11.33 -36.62
C SER A 40 15.63 -12.60 -36.56
N LEU A 41 15.16 -13.02 -37.74
CA LEU A 41 14.58 -14.33 -38.03
C LEU A 41 15.59 -15.48 -37.80
N ALA A 42 15.10 -16.67 -37.46
CA ALA A 42 15.40 -17.92 -38.17
C ALA A 42 14.49 -19.08 -37.73
N LYS A 43 14.19 -19.95 -38.71
CA LYS A 43 13.37 -21.17 -38.67
C LYS A 43 14.17 -22.37 -38.14
N GLN A 44 13.46 -23.52 -38.01
CA GLN A 44 13.90 -24.94 -37.97
C GLN A 44 13.83 -25.56 -36.56
N ASP A 45 13.52 -26.84 -36.37
CA ASP A 45 12.99 -27.93 -37.22
C ASP A 45 12.34 -28.96 -36.28
N GLN A 46 11.45 -29.79 -36.80
CA GLN A 46 10.81 -30.90 -36.07
C GLN A 46 11.74 -32.12 -35.99
N SER A 47 11.64 -32.93 -34.92
CA SER A 47 11.46 -34.40 -34.98
C SER A 47 11.29 -35.02 -33.58
N PRO A 48 10.48 -36.10 -33.43
CA PRO A 48 10.20 -36.77 -32.16
C PRO A 48 11.06 -38.03 -31.94
N VAL A 49 11.28 -38.41 -30.68
CA VAL A 49 11.84 -39.72 -30.31
C VAL A 49 10.86 -40.44 -29.38
N GLN A 50 10.45 -41.64 -29.81
CA GLN A 50 9.77 -42.68 -29.01
C GLN A 50 10.82 -43.69 -28.54
N VAL A 51 10.75 -44.14 -27.28
CA VAL A 51 11.32 -45.41 -26.75
C VAL A 51 10.46 -45.77 -25.53
N GLU A 52 9.50 -46.69 -25.68
CA GLU A 52 9.52 -48.13 -25.34
C GLU A 52 9.33 -48.44 -23.84
N GLU A 53 8.27 -49.23 -23.61
CA GLU A 53 7.89 -49.94 -22.39
C GLU A 53 8.94 -51.02 -22.05
N ASP A 54 9.17 -51.26 -20.75
CA ASP A 54 9.35 -52.63 -20.24
C ASP A 54 9.11 -52.69 -18.73
N ALA A 55 8.07 -53.44 -18.36
CA ALA A 55 7.96 -54.18 -17.09
C ALA A 55 8.50 -55.62 -17.36
N PRO A 56 8.58 -56.59 -16.41
CA PRO A 56 8.12 -56.62 -15.01
C PRO A 56 9.14 -57.29 -14.04
N ALA A 57 8.80 -57.41 -12.75
CA ALA A 57 8.93 -58.66 -11.99
C ALA A 57 8.50 -58.50 -10.52
N ALA A 58 7.62 -59.40 -10.09
CA ALA A 58 7.27 -59.65 -8.71
C ALA A 58 8.39 -60.42 -7.98
N TYR A 59 8.62 -60.12 -6.70
CA TYR A 59 9.19 -61.10 -5.76
C TYR A 59 8.52 -61.00 -4.39
N MET A 60 8.21 -62.18 -3.87
CA MET A 60 7.55 -62.45 -2.59
C MET A 60 8.52 -62.40 -1.41
N ALA A 61 7.96 -61.97 -0.26
CA ALA A 61 8.11 -62.47 1.11
C ALA A 61 9.52 -62.60 1.75
N ALA A 62 9.70 -61.90 2.88
CA ALA A 62 10.09 -62.53 4.15
C ALA A 62 9.85 -61.56 5.33
N ALA A 63 9.21 -62.06 6.38
CA ALA A 63 9.08 -61.41 7.68
C ALA A 63 10.29 -61.75 8.56
N VAL A 64 10.82 -60.76 9.30
CA VAL A 64 11.75 -60.94 10.42
C VAL A 64 11.39 -59.91 11.51
N PRO A 65 11.25 -60.30 12.79
CA PRO A 65 11.04 -59.39 13.90
C PRO A 65 12.33 -59.15 14.71
N GLY A 66 12.42 -57.95 15.31
CA GLY A 66 13.52 -57.50 16.19
C GLY A 66 14.50 -56.59 15.44
N SER A 67 15.03 -55.51 15.99
CA SER A 67 15.10 -55.03 17.36
C SER A 67 15.55 -53.54 17.32
N ASP A 68 15.49 -52.90 18.48
CA ASP A 68 16.29 -51.74 18.90
C ASP A 68 15.99 -50.36 18.29
N THR A 69 15.40 -49.54 19.15
CA THR A 69 15.18 -48.11 19.01
C THR A 69 16.53 -47.37 19.03
N GLU A 70 17.12 -47.15 17.86
CA GLU A 70 18.19 -46.15 17.69
C GLU A 70 17.55 -44.77 17.47
N GLU A 71 17.94 -43.80 18.30
CA GLU A 71 17.59 -42.39 18.15
C GLU A 71 18.08 -41.91 16.77
N THR A 72 17.12 -41.70 15.87
CA THR A 72 17.35 -41.08 14.56
C THR A 72 17.68 -39.61 14.79
N GLN A 73 18.96 -39.25 14.67
CA GLN A 73 19.35 -37.87 14.48
C GLN A 73 18.76 -37.39 13.15
N VAL A 74 17.81 -36.48 13.23
CA VAL A 74 17.29 -35.75 12.07
C VAL A 74 18.46 -34.93 11.51
N PRO A 75 18.89 -35.17 10.26
CA PRO A 75 19.89 -34.31 9.64
C PRO A 75 19.32 -32.89 9.60
N GLU A 76 20.09 -31.92 10.09
CA GLU A 76 19.81 -30.50 9.86
C GLU A 76 19.83 -30.31 8.33
N GLU A 77 18.65 -30.20 7.73
CA GLU A 77 18.52 -29.79 6.33
C GLU A 77 18.96 -28.33 6.28
N ASP A 78 20.16 -28.11 5.72
CA ASP A 78 20.61 -26.79 5.32
C ASP A 78 19.58 -26.26 4.32
N ASP A 79 18.69 -25.36 4.78
CA ASP A 79 17.75 -24.64 3.94
C ASP A 79 18.55 -23.72 2.99
N GLU A 80 19.02 -24.28 1.89
CA GLU A 80 19.61 -23.54 0.78
C GLU A 80 18.54 -22.59 0.22
N MET A 81 18.59 -21.33 0.67
CA MET A 81 17.80 -20.25 0.09
C MET A 81 18.21 -20.06 -1.38
N LEU A 82 17.38 -20.56 -2.28
CA LEU A 82 17.52 -20.31 -3.71
C LEU A 82 17.07 -18.89 -4.03
N GLU A 83 18.00 -18.04 -4.45
CA GLU A 83 17.69 -16.75 -5.06
C GLU A 83 17.23 -16.96 -6.51
N LEU A 84 15.97 -16.63 -6.79
CA LEU A 84 15.40 -16.73 -8.14
C LEU A 84 15.35 -15.33 -8.77
N GLU A 85 16.19 -15.08 -9.77
CA GLU A 85 16.15 -13.84 -10.54
C GLU A 85 15.18 -14.01 -11.72
N VAL A 86 14.07 -13.27 -11.70
CA VAL A 86 13.07 -13.29 -12.77
C VAL A 86 13.24 -12.06 -13.64
N ASP A 87 13.90 -12.24 -14.79
CA ASP A 87 14.06 -11.17 -15.76
C ASP A 87 12.86 -11.14 -16.72
N VAL A 88 12.00 -10.13 -16.57
CA VAL A 88 10.80 -9.96 -17.39
C VAL A 88 11.15 -9.10 -18.59
N THR A 89 11.49 -9.75 -19.70
CA THR A 89 11.83 -9.07 -20.94
C THR A 89 10.61 -8.96 -21.86
N GLY A 90 10.11 -7.73 -22.02
CA GLY A 90 9.13 -7.37 -23.05
C GLY A 90 7.67 -7.60 -22.65
N VAL A 91 6.94 -6.50 -22.45
CA VAL A 91 5.47 -6.50 -22.35
C VAL A 91 4.92 -6.18 -23.74
N PHE A 92 4.76 -7.20 -24.58
CA PHE A 92 3.88 -7.08 -25.74
C PHE A 92 2.55 -7.72 -25.39
N LEU A 93 1.48 -6.99 -25.69
CA LEU A 93 0.09 -7.36 -25.48
C LEU A 93 -0.11 -8.86 -25.78
N SER A 94 -0.39 -9.63 -24.72
CA SER A 94 -0.75 -11.06 -24.63
C SER A 94 0.30 -12.11 -24.28
N LYS A 95 1.62 -11.85 -24.24
CA LYS A 95 2.60 -12.87 -23.77
C LYS A 95 3.75 -12.25 -22.96
N VAL A 96 3.94 -12.78 -21.75
CA VAL A 96 5.12 -12.51 -20.90
C VAL A 96 6.14 -13.59 -21.19
N HIS A 97 7.34 -13.19 -21.61
CA HIS A 97 8.49 -14.09 -21.66
C HIS A 97 9.25 -13.93 -20.32
N ALA A 98 9.25 -14.99 -19.53
CA ALA A 98 10.07 -15.10 -18.33
C ALA A 98 11.09 -16.21 -18.57
N THR A 99 12.36 -15.89 -18.41
CA THR A 99 13.45 -16.86 -18.34
C THR A 99 13.81 -17.02 -16.87
N ILE A 100 13.71 -18.24 -16.36
CA ILE A 100 14.12 -18.59 -15.01
C ILE A 100 15.45 -19.30 -15.16
N SER A 101 16.51 -18.74 -14.56
CA SER A 101 17.83 -19.35 -14.52
C SER A 101 18.18 -19.70 -13.08
N GLN A 102 18.55 -20.96 -12.84
CA GLN A 102 19.15 -21.40 -11.58
C GLN A 102 20.56 -21.89 -11.91
N GLU A 103 21.58 -21.33 -11.26
CA GLU A 103 22.99 -21.76 -11.41
C GLU A 103 23.48 -21.80 -12.87
N GLY A 104 23.03 -20.85 -13.69
CA GLY A 104 23.39 -20.77 -15.11
C GLY A 104 22.68 -21.78 -16.02
N THR A 105 21.75 -22.58 -15.49
CA THR A 105 20.91 -23.47 -16.30
C THR A 105 19.64 -22.73 -16.72
N ASN A 106 19.37 -22.69 -18.02
CA ASN A 106 18.17 -22.08 -18.59
C ASN A 106 17.04 -23.12 -18.64
N TYR A 107 15.92 -22.83 -17.97
CA TYR A 107 14.74 -23.68 -18.03
C TYR A 107 13.74 -23.18 -19.06
N THR A 108 13.03 -24.10 -19.72
CA THR A 108 11.80 -23.75 -20.44
C THR A 108 10.75 -23.31 -19.43
N ILE A 109 9.80 -22.46 -19.84
CA ILE A 109 8.73 -21.96 -18.97
C ILE A 109 7.97 -23.11 -18.30
N GLU A 110 7.70 -24.17 -19.05
CA GLU A 110 6.98 -25.36 -18.56
C GLU A 110 7.79 -26.12 -17.49
N ALA A 111 9.07 -26.39 -17.74
CA ALA A 111 9.94 -27.06 -16.77
C ALA A 111 10.18 -26.21 -15.52
N ALA A 112 10.30 -24.88 -15.68
CA ALA A 112 10.43 -23.96 -14.55
C ALA A 112 9.15 -23.91 -13.71
N LEU A 113 7.97 -23.91 -14.34
CA LEU A 113 6.69 -23.99 -13.64
C LEU A 113 6.50 -25.33 -12.91
N GLU A 114 7.00 -26.42 -13.46
CA GLU A 114 6.96 -27.75 -12.85
C GLU A 114 7.91 -27.84 -11.65
N LEU A 115 9.13 -27.30 -11.78
CA LEU A 115 10.06 -27.13 -10.66
C LEU A 115 9.49 -26.24 -9.55
N LEU A 116 8.86 -25.12 -9.93
CA LEU A 116 8.18 -24.25 -8.97
C LEU A 116 6.99 -24.97 -8.30
N ARG A 117 6.20 -25.76 -9.03
CA ARG A 117 5.10 -26.55 -8.46
C ARG A 117 5.56 -27.63 -7.49
N HIS A 118 6.74 -28.19 -7.67
CA HIS A 118 7.28 -29.24 -6.81
C HIS A 118 8.10 -28.72 -5.63
N LYS A 119 8.86 -27.62 -5.80
CA LYS A 119 9.66 -27.03 -4.72
C LYS A 119 8.91 -26.01 -3.89
N TRP A 120 7.99 -25.27 -4.49
CA TRP A 120 7.15 -24.38 -3.70
C TRP A 120 5.97 -25.23 -3.27
N THR A 121 6.00 -25.65 -2.00
CA THR A 121 4.78 -25.71 -1.21
C THR A 121 4.05 -24.44 -1.58
N VAL A 122 2.97 -24.54 -2.36
CA VAL A 122 2.14 -23.39 -2.66
C VAL A 122 1.78 -22.88 -1.28
N VAL A 123 2.49 -21.84 -0.83
CA VAL A 123 2.03 -20.99 0.23
C VAL A 123 0.76 -20.51 -0.41
N LYS A 124 -0.35 -21.16 -0.06
CA LYS A 124 -1.66 -20.64 -0.33
C LYS A 124 -1.51 -19.24 0.21
N VAL A 125 -1.34 -18.28 -0.70
CA VAL A 125 -1.76 -16.94 -0.46
C VAL A 125 -3.25 -17.18 -0.30
N GLU A 126 -3.64 -17.49 0.93
CA GLU A 126 -5.01 -17.35 1.36
C GLU A 126 -5.27 -15.90 1.00
N GLU A 127 -5.90 -15.69 -0.16
CA GLU A 127 -6.53 -14.44 -0.49
C GLU A 127 -7.52 -14.27 0.65
N GLU A 128 -7.04 -13.62 1.71
CA GLU A 128 -7.85 -13.19 2.83
C GLU A 128 -8.90 -12.33 2.15
N GLN A 129 -10.08 -12.92 2.01
CA GLN A 129 -11.19 -12.28 1.36
C GLN A 129 -11.58 -11.18 2.33
N ASP A 130 -10.99 -10.00 2.13
CA ASP A 130 -11.13 -8.85 3.01
C ASP A 130 -12.60 -8.44 3.01
N ASP A 131 -13.37 -8.99 3.93
CA ASP A 131 -14.76 -8.63 4.14
C ASP A 131 -14.85 -7.15 4.51
N PHE A 132 -15.92 -6.50 4.04
CA PHE A 132 -16.14 -5.09 4.34
C PHE A 132 -16.38 -4.90 5.84
N LYS A 133 -15.32 -4.52 6.56
CA LYS A 133 -15.36 -4.31 8.01
C LYS A 133 -15.54 -2.83 8.32
N VAL A 134 -16.45 -2.56 9.26
CA VAL A 134 -16.68 -1.21 9.79
C VAL A 134 -16.33 -1.20 11.28
N SER A 135 -15.42 -0.32 11.66
CA SER A 135 -15.03 -0.09 13.06
C SER A 135 -15.22 1.38 13.44
N ARG A 136 -15.31 1.66 14.75
CA ARG A 136 -15.25 3.02 15.28
C ARG A 136 -13.94 3.16 16.03
N GLU A 137 -13.14 4.14 15.63
CA GLU A 137 -11.79 4.33 16.15
C GLU A 137 -11.54 5.80 16.49
N THR A 138 -10.56 6.05 17.35
CA THR A 138 -10.02 7.39 17.59
C THR A 138 -8.73 7.50 16.79
N LEU A 139 -8.67 8.46 15.88
CA LEU A 139 -7.50 8.72 15.02
C LEU A 139 -6.96 10.13 15.25
N TYR A 140 -5.74 10.37 14.81
CA TYR A 140 -5.16 11.71 14.82
C TYR A 140 -5.20 12.39 13.45
N ALA A 141 -5.33 13.70 13.43
CA ALA A 141 -5.46 14.48 12.18
C ALA A 141 -4.21 14.39 11.27
N ASP A 142 -3.03 14.10 11.83
CA ASP A 142 -1.80 13.85 11.06
C ASP A 142 -1.78 12.49 10.35
N GLU A 143 -2.47 11.48 10.90
CA GLU A 143 -2.53 10.12 10.35
C GLU A 143 -3.53 9.97 9.20
N ALA A 144 -4.51 10.87 9.10
CA ALA A 144 -5.52 10.86 8.05
C ALA A 144 -5.08 11.65 6.80
N PHE A 145 -5.37 11.10 5.63
CA PHE A 145 -5.07 11.66 4.31
C PHE A 145 -6.35 12.16 3.64
N PHE A 146 -6.21 13.19 2.81
CA PHE A 146 -7.25 13.64 1.91
C PHE A 146 -7.43 12.64 0.76
N SER A 147 -8.67 12.43 0.33
CA SER A 147 -9.01 11.64 -0.86
C SER A 147 -9.10 12.47 -2.16
N GLN A 148 -9.00 13.80 -2.06
CA GLN A 148 -9.13 14.71 -3.21
C GLN A 148 -8.15 15.89 -3.07
N ASP A 149 -7.70 16.40 -4.21
CA ASP A 149 -6.82 17.58 -4.31
C ASP A 149 -7.51 18.91 -3.99
N ARG A 150 -8.83 18.95 -4.09
CA ARG A 150 -9.62 20.18 -3.99
C ARG A 150 -10.85 20.00 -3.13
N CYS A 151 -11.14 20.96 -2.27
CA CYS A 151 -12.42 21.04 -1.55
C CYS A 151 -13.03 22.44 -1.60
N SER A 152 -14.35 22.55 -1.42
CA SER A 152 -15.03 23.85 -1.29
C SER A 152 -14.77 24.49 0.08
N ALA A 153 -14.68 25.82 0.13
CA ALA A 153 -14.52 26.59 1.38
C ALA A 153 -15.75 26.60 2.31
N ARG A 154 -16.82 25.88 1.96
CA ARG A 154 -18.06 25.76 2.75
C ARG A 154 -18.42 24.31 3.04
N LEU A 155 -18.90 24.07 4.26
CA LEU A 155 -19.55 22.81 4.64
C LEU A 155 -20.96 22.71 4.06
N ARG A 156 -21.53 21.49 4.11
CA ARG A 156 -22.90 21.23 3.65
C ARG A 156 -23.96 22.03 4.42
N ASN A 157 -23.68 22.38 5.68
CA ASN A 157 -24.54 23.23 6.52
C ASN A 157 -24.37 24.74 6.22
N GLY A 158 -23.58 25.12 5.22
CA GLY A 158 -23.37 26.52 4.81
C GLY A 158 -22.28 27.28 5.56
N LYS A 159 -21.78 26.75 6.69
CA LYS A 159 -20.67 27.36 7.45
C LYS A 159 -19.38 27.41 6.63
N LEU A 160 -18.61 28.47 6.82
CA LEU A 160 -17.26 28.56 6.26
C LEU A 160 -16.30 27.63 7.03
N LEU A 161 -15.33 27.04 6.34
CA LEU A 161 -14.32 26.20 7.01
C LEU A 161 -13.53 27.00 8.06
N THR A 162 -13.27 28.28 7.79
CA THR A 162 -12.57 29.20 8.70
C THR A 162 -13.36 29.46 9.98
N GLU A 163 -14.69 29.54 9.92
CA GLU A 163 -15.55 29.68 11.11
C GLU A 163 -15.46 28.43 12.00
N VAL A 164 -15.44 27.24 11.38
CA VAL A 164 -15.29 25.98 12.12
C VAL A 164 -13.91 25.85 12.75
N VAL A 165 -12.84 26.24 12.04
CA VAL A 165 -11.49 26.31 12.61
C VAL A 165 -11.45 27.27 13.79
N GLN A 166 -12.07 28.44 13.67
CA GLN A 166 -12.16 29.39 14.78
C GLN A 166 -12.94 28.82 15.97
N ASP A 167 -14.04 28.11 15.73
CA ASP A 167 -14.80 27.42 16.78
C ASP A 167 -13.95 26.35 17.49
N LEU A 168 -13.13 25.60 16.75
CA LEU A 168 -12.17 24.63 17.30
C LEU A 168 -11.06 25.32 18.12
N ASP A 169 -10.44 26.37 17.57
CA ASP A 169 -9.38 27.14 18.24
C ASP A 169 -9.86 27.78 19.54
N CYS A 170 -11.10 28.29 19.55
CA CYS A 170 -11.77 28.83 20.73
C CYS A 170 -12.34 27.75 21.67
N ARG A 171 -12.13 26.45 21.37
CA ARG A 171 -12.66 25.31 22.13
C ARG A 171 -14.18 25.30 22.30
N ARG A 172 -14.90 25.92 21.37
CA ARG A 172 -16.37 25.80 21.28
C ARG A 172 -16.81 24.47 20.69
N LEU A 173 -15.91 23.83 19.94
CA LEU A 173 -16.08 22.49 19.40
C LEU A 173 -14.97 21.59 19.93
N ASP A 174 -15.37 20.38 20.34
CA ASP A 174 -14.46 19.30 20.69
C ASP A 174 -14.56 18.19 19.63
N PRO A 175 -13.50 17.90 18.85
CA PRO A 175 -13.49 16.85 17.84
C PRO A 175 -13.85 15.44 18.34
N LEU A 176 -13.67 15.15 19.63
CA LEU A 176 -13.99 13.84 20.20
C LEU A 176 -15.46 13.71 20.62
N HIS A 177 -16.15 14.83 20.88
CA HIS A 177 -17.52 14.83 21.39
C HIS A 177 -18.53 15.34 20.37
N THR A 178 -18.07 16.06 19.34
CA THR A 178 -18.94 16.65 18.32
C THR A 178 -19.24 15.63 17.22
N SER A 179 -20.44 15.05 17.23
CA SER A 179 -20.85 13.99 16.30
C SER A 179 -20.71 14.37 14.82
N TRP A 180 -21.03 15.60 14.43
CA TRP A 180 -20.90 16.03 13.03
C TRP A 180 -19.45 16.27 12.59
N LEU A 181 -18.48 16.33 13.51
CA LEU A 181 -17.05 16.34 13.20
C LEU A 181 -16.47 14.92 13.03
N GLN A 182 -17.26 13.88 13.31
CA GLN A 182 -16.86 12.51 13.05
C GLN A 182 -16.61 12.32 11.54
N LEU A 183 -15.47 11.70 11.22
CA LEU A 183 -15.09 11.44 9.83
C LEU A 183 -15.43 10.02 9.41
N GLU A 184 -15.83 9.88 8.16
CA GLU A 184 -15.79 8.60 7.45
C GLU A 184 -14.39 8.46 6.87
N ILE A 185 -13.72 7.37 7.25
CA ILE A 185 -12.35 7.04 6.89
C ILE A 185 -12.36 5.71 6.16
N ILE A 186 -11.62 5.62 5.06
CA ILE A 186 -11.37 4.39 4.34
C ILE A 186 -9.92 3.96 4.63
N LYS A 187 -9.78 2.78 5.23
CA LYS A 187 -8.48 2.18 5.59
C LYS A 187 -8.02 1.27 4.46
N ILE A 188 -6.85 1.55 3.89
CA ILE A 188 -6.31 0.86 2.71
C ILE A 188 -4.86 0.47 2.95
N ARG A 189 -4.50 -0.76 2.58
CA ARG A 189 -3.11 -1.21 2.58
C ARG A 189 -2.41 -0.70 1.31
N SER A 190 -1.41 0.14 1.51
CA SER A 190 -0.53 0.66 0.46
C SER A 190 0.17 -0.50 -0.25
N PRO A 191 0.08 -0.64 -1.57
CA PRO A 191 0.76 -1.74 -2.29
C PRO A 191 2.28 -1.59 -2.25
N VAL A 192 2.78 -0.35 -2.21
CA VAL A 192 4.22 -0.06 -2.23
C VAL A 192 4.86 -0.31 -0.87
N THR A 193 4.23 0.16 0.20
CA THR A 193 4.82 0.13 1.55
C THR A 193 4.25 -0.97 2.44
N ASN A 194 3.22 -1.67 1.97
CA ASN A 194 2.45 -2.66 2.73
C ASN A 194 1.82 -2.13 4.04
N GLN A 195 1.82 -0.81 4.26
CA GLN A 195 1.29 -0.13 5.44
C GLN A 195 -0.14 0.34 5.23
N TRP A 196 -0.91 0.41 6.31
CA TRP A 196 -2.26 0.96 6.29
C TRP A 196 -2.24 2.50 6.20
N LYS A 197 -3.02 3.05 5.27
CA LYS A 197 -3.31 4.47 5.10
C LYS A 197 -4.79 4.73 5.37
N PHE A 198 -5.09 5.89 5.92
CA PHE A 198 -6.44 6.28 6.33
C PHE A 198 -6.90 7.48 5.50
N TYR A 199 -7.73 7.26 4.48
CA TYR A 199 -8.23 8.32 3.61
C TYR A 199 -9.59 8.83 4.07
N SER A 200 -9.77 10.14 4.19
CA SER A 200 -11.06 10.72 4.57
C SER A 200 -11.95 10.94 3.36
N ASN A 201 -13.22 10.56 3.48
CA ASN A 201 -14.26 10.90 2.50
C ASN A 201 -14.74 12.36 2.67
N ASP A 202 -14.64 12.93 3.89
CA ASP A 202 -14.99 14.33 4.17
C ASP A 202 -13.74 15.21 4.35
N ASN A 203 -13.12 15.51 3.21
CA ASN A 203 -11.91 16.32 3.15
C ASN A 203 -12.05 17.72 3.79
N ARG A 204 -13.27 18.27 3.84
CA ARG A 204 -13.51 19.60 4.42
C ARG A 204 -13.39 19.58 5.93
N ARG A 205 -14.00 18.59 6.58
CA ARG A 205 -13.88 18.43 8.04
C ARG A 205 -12.45 18.07 8.43
N LEU A 206 -11.80 17.18 7.68
CA LEU A 206 -10.38 16.86 7.89
C LEU A 206 -9.51 18.12 7.77
N TRP A 207 -9.77 18.98 6.78
CA TRP A 207 -9.03 20.24 6.62
C TRP A 207 -9.17 21.14 7.85
N CYS A 208 -10.39 21.28 8.40
CA CYS A 208 -10.59 22.04 9.63
C CYS A 208 -9.79 21.47 10.81
N LEU A 209 -9.76 20.15 10.97
CA LEU A 209 -9.00 19.49 12.04
C LEU A 209 -7.49 19.67 11.88
N LYS A 210 -6.96 19.49 10.66
CA LYS A 210 -5.54 19.73 10.38
C LYS A 210 -5.15 21.20 10.57
N GLN A 211 -6.01 22.14 10.16
CA GLN A 211 -5.74 23.56 10.38
C GLN A 211 -5.75 23.92 11.86
N HIS A 212 -6.68 23.36 12.65
CA HIS A 212 -6.69 23.51 14.11
C HIS A 212 -5.43 22.90 14.75
N GLN A 213 -4.98 21.73 14.29
CA GLN A 213 -3.72 21.12 14.72
C GLN A 213 -2.52 22.04 14.45
N LEU A 214 -2.45 22.64 13.25
CA LEU A 214 -1.41 23.62 12.90
C LEU A 214 -1.48 24.86 13.79
N ASN A 215 -2.68 25.40 14.05
CA ASN A 215 -2.86 26.61 14.85
C ASN A 215 -2.50 26.38 16.33
N SER A 216 -2.87 25.22 16.88
CA SER A 216 -2.67 24.87 18.29
C SER A 216 -1.28 24.33 18.59
N GLY A 217 -0.55 23.81 17.59
CA GLY A 217 0.75 23.15 17.76
C GLY A 217 0.66 21.83 18.52
N ARG A 218 -0.53 21.22 18.60
CA ARG A 218 -0.79 19.96 19.33
C ARG A 218 -1.41 18.94 18.42
N ARG A 219 -1.12 17.65 18.65
CA ARG A 219 -1.82 16.55 17.95
C ARG A 219 -3.31 16.62 18.30
N VAL A 220 -4.16 16.53 17.28
CA VAL A 220 -5.62 16.60 17.42
C VAL A 220 -6.21 15.22 17.15
N ALA A 221 -6.78 14.62 18.19
CA ALA A 221 -7.53 13.36 18.08
C ALA A 221 -8.99 13.64 17.68
N PHE A 222 -9.60 12.74 16.92
CA PHE A 222 -11.01 12.82 16.50
C PHE A 222 -11.63 11.41 16.39
N LYS A 223 -12.96 11.33 16.45
CA LYS A 223 -13.70 10.07 16.23
C LYS A 223 -13.86 9.78 14.73
N ALA A 224 -13.63 8.53 14.34
CA ALA A 224 -13.78 8.05 12.97
C ALA A 224 -14.71 6.83 12.90
N VAL A 225 -15.49 6.75 11.81
CA VAL A 225 -15.98 5.47 11.29
C VAL A 225 -14.98 5.00 10.25
N VAL A 226 -14.32 3.88 10.51
CA VAL A 226 -13.28 3.33 9.65
C VAL A 226 -13.87 2.17 8.86
N HIS A 227 -13.81 2.28 7.54
CA HIS A 227 -14.20 1.25 6.58
C HIS A 227 -12.93 0.60 6.05
N THR A 228 -12.73 -0.69 6.29
CA THR A 228 -11.65 -1.43 5.62
C THR A 228 -12.11 -1.75 4.20
N ALA A 229 -11.38 -1.21 3.21
CA ALA A 229 -11.75 -1.43 1.82
C ALA A 229 -11.27 -2.81 1.34
N PRO A 230 -12.14 -3.60 0.69
CA PRO A 230 -11.75 -4.87 0.10
C PRO A 230 -10.72 -4.65 -1.02
N GLN A 231 -9.93 -5.68 -1.32
CA GLN A 231 -8.84 -5.59 -2.30
C GLN A 231 -9.29 -5.12 -3.68
N TRP A 232 -10.48 -5.52 -4.15
CA TRP A 232 -11.00 -5.09 -5.46
C TRP A 232 -11.29 -3.59 -5.53
N MET A 233 -11.62 -2.95 -4.41
CA MET A 233 -11.89 -1.51 -4.34
C MET A 233 -10.60 -0.69 -4.46
N ARG A 234 -9.42 -1.29 -4.25
CA ARG A 234 -8.12 -0.60 -4.37
C ARG A 234 -7.93 0.03 -5.75
N ARG A 235 -8.31 -0.67 -6.82
CA ARG A 235 -8.24 -0.14 -8.20
C ARG A 235 -9.08 1.12 -8.40
N PHE A 236 -10.23 1.21 -7.74
CA PHE A 236 -11.06 2.41 -7.77
C PHE A 236 -10.41 3.54 -6.97
N MET A 237 -9.74 3.21 -5.87
CA MET A 237 -9.06 4.17 -5.01
C MET A 237 -7.78 4.72 -5.65
N ASP A 238 -7.11 3.98 -6.55
CA ASP A 238 -5.99 4.48 -7.35
C ASP A 238 -6.39 5.68 -8.24
N HIS A 239 -7.69 5.84 -8.51
CA HIS A 239 -8.23 6.99 -9.23
C HIS A 239 -8.52 8.20 -8.35
N PHE A 240 -8.20 8.19 -7.05
CA PHE A 240 -8.25 9.45 -6.30
C PHE A 240 -7.28 10.43 -6.90
N SER A 241 -7.84 11.58 -7.27
CA SER A 241 -7.09 12.73 -7.75
C SER A 241 -6.39 13.38 -6.56
N THR A 242 -5.30 12.76 -6.08
CA THR A 242 -4.41 13.41 -5.12
C THR A 242 -3.00 13.52 -5.69
N THR A 243 -2.62 14.72 -6.09
CA THR A 243 -1.28 15.09 -6.56
C THR A 243 -0.23 15.13 -5.45
N SER A 244 -0.65 15.11 -4.17
CA SER A 244 0.23 15.27 -3.00
C SER A 244 0.17 14.08 -2.02
N ASP A 245 -0.08 12.87 -2.52
CA ASP A 245 -0.33 11.66 -1.72
C ASP A 245 -1.44 11.83 -0.66
N GLY A 246 -2.35 12.77 -0.89
CA GLY A 246 -3.40 13.13 0.06
C GLY A 246 -2.91 13.88 1.30
N ARG A 247 -1.67 14.40 1.32
CA ARG A 247 -1.17 15.18 2.47
C ARG A 247 -1.69 16.61 2.48
N HIS A 248 -1.90 17.18 1.30
CA HIS A 248 -2.36 18.55 1.12
C HIS A 248 -3.66 18.58 0.31
N ILE A 249 -4.45 19.62 0.56
CA ILE A 249 -5.64 19.91 -0.23
C ILE A 249 -5.69 21.40 -0.51
N SER A 250 -6.02 21.76 -1.74
CA SER A 250 -6.22 23.13 -2.15
C SER A 250 -7.69 23.52 -2.00
N MET A 251 -7.95 24.72 -1.48
CA MET A 251 -9.33 25.22 -1.46
C MET A 251 -9.70 25.71 -2.85
N ARG A 252 -10.84 25.23 -3.37
CA ARG A 252 -11.39 25.73 -4.63
C ARG A 252 -11.78 27.19 -4.43
N GLU A 253 -11.17 28.07 -5.22
CA GLU A 253 -11.57 29.46 -5.25
C GLU A 253 -13.06 29.54 -5.57
N SER A 254 -13.78 30.32 -4.76
CA SER A 254 -15.17 30.62 -5.02
C SER A 254 -15.19 31.48 -6.28
N ARG A 255 -15.33 30.83 -7.45
CA ARG A 255 -15.60 31.56 -8.70
C ARG A 255 -16.80 32.44 -8.40
N LYS A 256 -16.60 33.76 -8.37
CA LYS A 256 -17.69 34.72 -8.29
C LYS A 256 -18.54 34.40 -9.51
N ARG A 257 -19.64 33.66 -9.33
CA ARG A 257 -20.59 33.47 -10.42
C ARG A 257 -20.96 34.89 -10.85
N PRO A 258 -20.77 35.26 -12.13
CA PRO A 258 -21.21 36.57 -12.59
C PRO A 258 -22.66 36.68 -12.17
N ARG A 259 -22.98 37.69 -11.35
CA ARG A 259 -24.37 37.93 -10.97
C ARG A 259 -25.06 38.24 -12.30
N PHE A 260 -25.92 37.33 -12.74
CA PHE A 260 -26.83 37.64 -13.83
C PHE A 260 -27.71 38.75 -13.27
N ASN A 261 -27.45 39.99 -13.67
CA ASN A 261 -28.39 41.07 -13.44
C ASN A 261 -29.60 40.74 -14.33
N PRO A 262 -30.79 40.56 -13.76
CA PRO A 262 -32.00 40.33 -14.53
C PRO A 262 -32.34 41.53 -15.43
#